data_AF-A0A972VAW7-F1
#
_entry.id   AF-A0A972VAW7-F1
#
_cell.length_a   1.000
_cell.length_b   1.000
_cell.length_c   1.000
_cell.angle_alpha   90.00
_cell.angle_beta   90.00
_cell.angle_gamma   90.00
#
_symmetry.space_group_name_H-M   'P 1'
#
loop_
_entity.id
_entity.type
_entity.pdbx_description
1 polymer ?
#
loop_
_entity_poly.entity_id
_entity_poly.type
_entity_poly.pdbx_seq_one_letter_code
_entity_poly.pdbx_strand_id
1 'polypeptide(L)'
;MKHARHSIWLACLALLVVLTGPWVCAQDKIDMKLLYAGHPGSDREKDFVGFLEKHFVHVETCDLKGFKQSQSKGFAVTLMDYDGDGFKAPRPSVRREYEGSLMTVGVIGAFICGNLQLKTGYL
;
A
#
# COMPACT_ATOMS: atom_id res chain seq x y z
N MET A 1 -42.12 52.46 -33.23
CA MET A 1 -40.86 51.94 -33.79
C MET A 1 -40.29 50.95 -32.79
N LYS A 2 -40.28 49.67 -33.18
CA LYS A 2 -39.67 48.54 -32.46
C LYS A 2 -38.16 48.59 -32.70
N HIS A 3 -37.34 48.22 -31.70
CA HIS A 3 -35.99 47.62 -31.76
C HIS A 3 -35.33 47.87 -30.40
N ALA A 4 -35.25 46.85 -29.54
CA ALA A 4 -34.21 45.83 -29.52
C ALA A 4 -33.24 46.12 -28.36
N ARG A 5 -33.22 45.24 -27.35
CA ARG A 5 -32.09 44.92 -26.46
C ARG A 5 -32.49 43.79 -25.49
N HIS A 6 -33.04 42.72 -26.06
CA HIS A 6 -32.98 41.39 -25.43
C HIS A 6 -31.70 40.75 -25.93
N SER A 7 -30.69 40.61 -25.06
CA SER A 7 -29.53 39.72 -25.19
C SER A 7 -28.42 40.34 -24.35
N ILE A 8 -28.25 39.88 -23.12
CA ILE A 8 -26.99 39.96 -22.32
C ILE A 8 -27.15 39.27 -20.94
N TRP A 9 -28.36 38.88 -20.51
CA TRP A 9 -28.53 38.23 -19.20
C TRP A 9 -28.58 36.69 -19.22
N LEU A 10 -28.15 36.05 -20.31
CA LEU A 10 -28.07 34.57 -20.40
C LEU A 10 -26.65 34.01 -20.26
N ALA A 11 -25.62 34.86 -20.11
CA ALA A 11 -24.22 34.42 -20.06
C ALA A 11 -23.65 34.23 -18.64
N CYS A 12 -24.45 34.42 -17.57
CA CYS A 12 -23.98 34.20 -16.19
C CYS A 12 -24.36 32.83 -15.60
N LEU A 13 -25.24 32.05 -16.24
CA LEU A 13 -25.76 30.82 -15.64
C LEU A 13 -24.91 29.55 -15.93
N ALA A 14 -23.85 29.66 -16.72
CA ALA A 14 -23.05 28.50 -17.15
C ALA A 14 -21.70 28.35 -16.41
N LEU A 15 -21.34 29.25 -15.47
CA LEU A 15 -20.06 29.21 -14.76
C LEU A 15 -20.15 28.78 -13.28
N LEU A 16 -21.32 28.30 -12.83
CA LEU A 16 -21.53 27.94 -11.41
C LEU A 16 -21.67 26.44 -11.14
N VAL A 17 -21.48 25.57 -12.15
CA VAL A 17 -21.65 24.10 -11.99
C VAL A 17 -20.31 23.36 -11.82
N VAL A 18 -19.18 24.04 -11.97
CA VAL A 18 -17.85 23.38 -11.88
C VAL A 18 -17.33 23.25 -10.43
N LEU A 19 -17.98 23.88 -9.44
CA LEU A 19 -17.52 23.88 -8.04
C LEU A 19 -18.26 22.91 -7.11
N THR A 20 -19.24 22.14 -7.60
CA THR A 20 -19.99 21.15 -6.81
C THR A 20 -19.57 19.71 -7.09
N GLY A 21 -18.35 19.50 -7.60
CA GLY A 21 -17.76 18.17 -7.55
C GLY A 21 -17.73 17.72 -6.08
N PRO A 22 -18.10 16.47 -5.75
CA PRO A 22 -17.94 15.98 -4.40
C PRO A 22 -16.47 16.18 -4.02
N TRP A 23 -16.25 17.04 -3.02
CA TRP A 23 -15.00 17.04 -2.30
C TRP A 23 -14.86 15.61 -1.80
N VAL A 24 -13.94 14.86 -2.38
CA VAL A 24 -13.48 13.63 -1.75
C VAL A 24 -12.81 14.13 -0.49
N CYS A 25 -13.55 14.10 0.62
CA CYS A 25 -12.97 14.26 1.95
C CYS A 25 -11.76 13.34 2.02
N ALA A 26 -10.66 13.82 2.59
CA ALA A 26 -9.49 12.99 2.85
C ALA A 26 -9.98 11.66 3.41
N GLN A 27 -9.75 10.58 2.66
CA GLN A 27 -10.33 9.29 2.98
C GLN A 27 -9.73 8.85 4.32
N ASP A 28 -10.59 8.59 5.31
CA ASP A 28 -10.12 8.19 6.64
C ASP A 28 -9.14 7.02 6.49
N LYS A 29 -8.02 7.08 7.21
CA LYS A 29 -7.03 6.00 7.21
C LYS A 29 -7.72 4.69 7.59
N ILE A 30 -7.28 3.61 6.96
CA ILE A 30 -7.78 2.27 7.24
C ILE A 30 -7.28 1.85 8.62
N ASP A 31 -8.21 1.56 9.52
CA ASP A 31 -7.91 1.01 10.85
C ASP A 31 -7.58 -0.49 10.74
N MET A 32 -6.37 -0.78 10.30
CA MET A 32 -5.83 -2.13 10.18
C MET A 32 -4.37 -2.14 10.61
N LYS A 33 -4.00 -3.13 11.43
CA LYS A 33 -2.61 -3.33 11.90
C LYS A 33 -1.80 -4.08 10.84
N LEU A 34 -0.80 -3.40 10.31
CA LEU A 34 0.17 -3.93 9.35
C LEU A 34 1.54 -4.09 9.98
N LEU A 35 2.18 -5.23 9.72
CA LEU A 35 3.60 -5.42 9.98
C LEU A 35 4.35 -5.40 8.64
N TYR A 36 5.27 -4.45 8.46
CA TYR A 36 6.18 -4.40 7.33
C TYR A 36 7.55 -4.97 7.71
N ALA A 37 7.87 -6.15 7.19
CA ALA A 37 9.18 -6.79 7.32
C ALA A 37 10.05 -6.40 6.11
N GLY A 38 10.94 -5.44 6.31
CA GLY A 38 11.71 -4.78 5.24
C GLY A 38 13.22 -4.83 5.43
N HIS A 39 13.91 -3.90 4.77
CA HIS A 39 15.36 -3.71 4.90
C HIS A 39 15.65 -2.43 5.71
N PRO A 40 16.02 -2.55 7.00
CA PRO A 40 16.12 -1.40 7.89
C PRO A 40 17.08 -0.31 7.39
N GLY A 41 16.58 0.93 7.37
CA GLY A 41 17.33 2.13 7.01
C GLY A 41 17.47 2.37 5.50
N SER A 42 16.95 1.47 4.66
CA SER A 42 17.00 1.63 3.21
C SER A 42 16.04 2.73 2.72
N ASP A 43 16.30 3.26 1.54
CA ASP A 43 15.43 4.28 0.96
C ASP A 43 14.09 3.70 0.51
N ARG A 44 14.06 2.41 0.09
CA ARG A 44 12.80 1.69 -0.18
C ARG A 44 11.95 1.57 1.06
N GLU A 45 12.54 1.19 2.20
CA GLU A 45 11.78 1.06 3.45
C GLU A 45 11.14 2.40 3.80
N LYS A 46 11.92 3.49 3.81
CA LYS A 46 11.41 4.84 4.15
C LYS A 46 10.27 5.26 3.23
N ASP A 47 10.45 5.09 1.92
CA ASP A 47 9.44 5.45 0.92
C ASP A 47 8.16 4.63 1.10
N PHE A 48 8.30 3.30 1.22
CA PHE A 48 7.15 2.42 1.26
C PHE A 48 6.41 2.47 2.61
N VAL A 49 7.13 2.57 3.72
CA VAL A 49 6.52 2.82 5.04
C VAL A 49 5.81 4.17 5.04
N GLY A 50 6.44 5.22 4.50
CA GLY A 50 5.80 6.53 4.36
C GLY A 50 4.56 6.53 3.47
N PHE A 51 4.51 5.66 2.46
CA PHE A 51 3.29 5.39 1.68
C PHE A 51 2.23 4.68 2.54
N LEU A 52 2.58 3.61 3.25
CA LEU A 52 1.64 2.85 4.09
C LEU A 52 1.05 3.73 5.20
N GLU A 53 1.87 4.52 5.88
CA GLU A 53 1.43 5.41 6.96
C GLU A 53 0.47 6.51 6.49
N LYS A 54 0.43 6.85 5.19
CA LYS A 54 -0.61 7.75 4.64
C LYS A 54 -1.98 7.11 4.61
N HIS A 55 -2.04 5.78 4.48
CA HIS A 55 -3.27 5.04 4.23
C HIS A 55 -3.74 4.20 5.42
N PHE A 56 -2.85 3.81 6.33
CA PHE A 56 -3.15 2.94 7.46
C PHE A 56 -2.88 3.63 8.79
N VAL A 57 -3.74 3.38 9.77
CA VAL A 57 -3.59 3.92 11.14
C VAL A 57 -2.41 3.27 11.86
N HIS A 58 -2.17 1.98 11.61
CA HIS A 58 -1.23 1.17 12.37
C HIS A 58 -0.23 0.45 11.45
N VAL A 59 0.98 0.99 11.35
CA VAL A 59 2.09 0.38 10.62
C VAL A 59 3.24 0.19 11.59
N GLU A 60 3.67 -1.05 11.77
CA GLU A 60 4.91 -1.37 12.49
C GLU A 60 5.91 -1.99 11.52
N THR A 61 7.21 -1.84 11.82
CA THR A 61 8.28 -2.36 10.98
C THR A 61 9.14 -3.38 11.73
N CYS A 62 9.73 -4.31 10.99
CA CYS A 62 10.77 -5.19 11.51
C CYS A 62 11.80 -5.54 10.44
N ASP A 63 12.97 -6.02 10.87
CA ASP A 63 14.02 -6.49 9.98
C ASP A 63 13.63 -7.83 9.35
N LEU A 64 13.49 -7.86 8.02
CA LEU A 64 13.22 -9.07 7.26
C LEU A 64 14.28 -10.16 7.49
N LYS A 65 15.55 -9.78 7.66
CA LYS A 65 16.65 -10.73 7.88
C LYS A 65 16.49 -11.49 9.20
N GLY A 66 15.93 -10.83 10.21
CA GLY A 66 15.67 -11.38 11.54
C GLY A 66 14.24 -11.89 11.75
N PHE A 67 13.41 -11.91 10.70
CA PHE A 67 11.99 -12.16 10.82
C PHE A 67 11.66 -13.51 11.48
N LYS A 68 10.76 -13.46 12.47
CA LYS A 68 10.14 -14.61 13.13
C LYS A 68 8.63 -14.48 13.00
N GLN A 69 7.97 -15.58 12.65
CA GLN A 69 6.50 -15.64 12.50
C GLN A 69 5.72 -15.16 13.73
N SER A 70 6.30 -15.27 14.93
CA SER A 70 5.71 -14.76 16.16
C SER A 70 5.55 -13.24 16.19
N GLN A 71 6.35 -12.49 15.42
CA GLN A 71 6.25 -11.04 15.30
C GLN A 71 4.97 -10.62 14.59
N SER A 72 4.41 -11.48 13.74
CA SER A 72 3.14 -11.23 13.03
C SER A 72 1.89 -11.40 13.90
N LYS A 73 2.02 -11.84 15.16
CA LYS A 73 0.87 -12.05 16.04
C LYS A 73 0.17 -10.72 16.34
N GLY A 74 -1.14 -10.68 16.11
CA GLY A 74 -1.95 -9.49 16.36
C GLY A 74 -1.98 -8.48 15.21
N PHE A 75 -1.24 -8.74 14.12
CA PHE A 75 -1.34 -7.99 12.87
C PHE A 75 -2.33 -8.66 11.93
N ALA A 76 -3.07 -7.86 11.18
CA ALA A 76 -4.00 -8.36 10.17
C ALA A 76 -3.23 -8.92 8.97
N VAL A 77 -2.17 -8.23 8.54
CA VAL A 77 -1.33 -8.63 7.41
C VAL A 77 0.14 -8.35 7.72
N THR A 78 1.01 -9.28 7.35
CA THR A 78 2.46 -9.06 7.26
C THR A 78 2.85 -8.84 5.81
N LEU A 79 3.53 -7.75 5.51
CA LEU A 79 4.14 -7.45 4.22
C LEU A 79 5.63 -7.77 4.29
N MET A 80 6.16 -8.51 3.32
CA MET A 80 7.59 -8.79 3.19
C MET A 80 8.13 -8.21 1.89
N ASP A 81 9.13 -7.33 2.00
CA ASP A 81 9.74 -6.64 0.87
C ASP A 81 11.26 -6.55 1.06
N TYR A 82 12.00 -6.59 -0.05
CA TYR A 82 13.46 -6.41 -0.02
C TYR A 82 13.93 -5.73 -1.29
N ASP A 83 14.70 -4.66 -1.12
CA ASP A 83 15.17 -3.76 -2.19
C ASP A 83 16.63 -3.96 -2.60
N GLY A 84 17.35 -4.84 -1.90
CA GLY A 84 18.74 -5.11 -2.19
C GLY A 84 18.94 -6.09 -3.36
N ASP A 85 20.19 -6.48 -3.54
CA ASP A 85 20.57 -7.53 -4.49
C ASP A 85 19.79 -8.82 -4.22
N GLY A 86 18.99 -9.27 -5.18
CA GLY A 86 18.15 -10.47 -5.06
C GLY A 86 18.94 -11.75 -4.79
N PHE A 87 20.22 -11.83 -5.18
CA PHE A 87 21.09 -12.96 -4.84
C PHE A 87 21.59 -12.92 -3.40
N LYS A 88 21.52 -11.75 -2.75
CA LYS A 88 21.87 -11.52 -1.34
C LYS A 88 20.65 -11.30 -0.45
N ALA A 89 19.45 -11.40 -1.02
CA ALA A 89 18.22 -11.20 -0.29
C ALA A 89 18.08 -12.22 0.85
N PRO A 90 17.59 -11.81 2.03
CA PRO A 90 17.28 -12.73 3.10
C PRO A 90 16.34 -13.84 2.64
N ARG A 91 16.49 -15.03 3.23
CA ARG A 91 15.60 -16.17 3.01
C ARG A 91 14.79 -16.43 4.27
N PRO A 92 13.76 -15.62 4.55
CA PRO A 92 12.93 -15.81 5.74
C PRO A 92 12.24 -17.18 5.67
N SER A 93 12.24 -17.90 6.79
CA SER A 93 11.55 -19.18 6.87
C SER A 93 10.10 -18.95 7.28
N VAL A 94 9.19 -19.08 6.32
CA VAL A 94 7.75 -19.18 6.57
C VAL A 94 7.39 -20.66 6.55
N ARG A 95 6.88 -21.15 7.67
CA ARG A 95 6.41 -22.53 7.83
C ARG A 95 5.04 -22.72 7.18
N ARG A 96 4.72 -23.96 6.78
CA ARG A 96 3.45 -24.29 6.14
C ARG A 96 2.26 -24.10 7.06
N GLU A 97 2.46 -24.23 8.37
CA GLU A 97 1.44 -24.03 9.42
C GLU A 97 1.25 -22.55 9.79
N TYR A 98 1.83 -21.62 9.02
CA TYR A 98 1.61 -20.20 9.25
C TYR A 98 0.16 -19.83 8.93
N GLU A 99 -0.56 -19.34 9.95
CA GLU A 99 -1.98 -18.98 9.82
C GLU A 99 -2.19 -17.48 9.56
N GLY A 100 -1.14 -16.66 9.67
CA GLY A 100 -1.23 -15.23 9.43
C GLY A 100 -1.39 -14.89 7.95
N SER A 101 -2.04 -13.76 7.64
CA SER A 101 -2.08 -13.27 6.26
C SER A 101 -0.71 -12.70 5.88
N LEU A 102 -0.18 -13.13 4.74
CA LEU A 102 1.14 -12.74 4.25
C LEU A 102 1.04 -12.18 2.83
N MET A 103 1.65 -11.02 2.61
CA MET A 103 1.87 -10.44 1.29
C MET A 103 3.38 -10.33 1.05
N THR A 104 3.83 -10.70 -0.15
CA THR A 104 5.24 -10.65 -0.53
C THR A 104 5.42 -9.75 -1.74
N VAL A 105 6.46 -8.94 -1.75
CA VAL A 105 6.81 -8.05 -2.87
C VAL A 105 8.18 -8.44 -3.41
N GLY A 106 8.29 -8.50 -4.75
CA GLY A 106 9.55 -8.80 -5.44
C GLY A 106 10.08 -10.22 -5.19
N VAL A 107 11.41 -10.35 -5.16
CA VAL A 107 12.13 -11.64 -5.11
C VAL A 107 11.77 -12.49 -3.88
N ILE A 108 11.34 -11.86 -2.79
CA ILE A 108 10.93 -12.55 -1.57
C ILE A 108 9.74 -13.49 -1.82
N GLY A 109 8.83 -13.10 -2.70
CA GLY A 109 7.70 -13.96 -3.11
C GLY A 109 8.16 -15.24 -3.79
N ALA A 110 9.18 -15.17 -4.66
CA ALA A 110 9.75 -16.35 -5.31
C ALA A 110 10.35 -17.32 -4.28
N PHE A 111 11.08 -16.81 -3.29
CA PHE A 111 11.70 -17.64 -2.28
C PHE A 111 10.69 -18.32 -1.36
N ILE A 112 9.69 -17.59 -0.89
CA ILE A 112 8.66 -18.13 0.02
C ILE A 112 7.79 -19.15 -0.71
N CYS A 113 7.34 -18.85 -1.93
CA CYS A 113 6.56 -19.79 -2.72
C CYS A 113 7.37 -21.04 -3.08
N GLY A 114 8.65 -20.90 -3.44
CA GLY A 114 9.54 -22.03 -3.69
C GLY A 114 9.71 -22.93 -2.46
N ASN A 115 9.93 -22.33 -1.28
CA ASN A 115 10.06 -23.06 -0.02
C ASN A 115 8.78 -23.81 0.37
N LEU A 116 7.61 -23.19 0.15
CA LEU A 116 6.31 -23.77 0.46
C LEU A 116 5.76 -24.70 -0.63
N GLN A 117 6.50 -24.84 -1.75
CA GLN A 117 6.08 -25.57 -2.94
C GLN A 117 4.73 -25.07 -3.51
N LEU A 118 4.50 -23.76 -3.43
CA LEU A 118 3.33 -23.12 -3.99
C LEU A 118 3.52 -22.92 -5.50
N LYS A 119 2.44 -23.10 -6.26
CA LYS A 119 2.43 -22.70 -7.65
C LYS A 119 2.50 -21.17 -7.71
N THR A 120 3.64 -20.67 -8.15
CA THR A 120 3.80 -19.25 -8.48
C THR A 120 3.09 -18.99 -9.81
N GLY A 121 2.24 -17.97 -9.88
CA GLY A 121 1.83 -17.39 -11.15
C GLY A 121 2.99 -16.66 -11.83
N TYR A 122 2.72 -15.67 -12.66
CA TYR A 122 3.77 -14.75 -13.11
C TYR A 122 4.38 -14.05 -11.89
N LEU A 123 5.67 -14.30 -11.65
CA LEU A 123 6.55 -13.56 -10.74
C LEU A 123 7.56 -12.77 -11.56
#